data_AF-A0A382M2Y9-F1
#
_entry.id   AF-A0A382M2Y9-F1
#
_cell.length_a   1.000
_cell.length_b   1.000
_cell.length_c   1.000
_cell.angle_alpha   90.00
_cell.angle_beta   90.00
_cell.angle_gamma   90.00
#
_symmetry.space_group_name_H-M   'P 1'
#
loop_
_entity.id
_entity.type
_entity.pdbx_description
1 polymer ?
#
loop_
_entity_poly.entity_id
_entity_poly.type
_entity_poly.pdbx_seq_one_letter_code
_entity_poly.pdbx_strand_id
1 'polypeptide(L)'
;VQKAKLIKARMIDLANRTERLTAVLMTRYRWILTASLLWPFSHVLAEERVQGRRSLVLENDKARLVLDIAGGSIPEFRFND
;
A
#
# COMPACT_ATOMS: atom_id res chain seq x y z
N VAL A 1 8.86 -22.29 -47.10
CA VAL A 1 7.79 -22.67 -46.12
C VAL A 1 8.30 -22.83 -44.69
N GLN A 2 9.41 -23.54 -44.43
CA GLN A 2 9.94 -23.75 -43.06
C GLN A 2 10.39 -22.47 -42.33
N LYS A 3 11.07 -21.53 -43.02
CA LYS A 3 11.53 -20.26 -42.42
C LYS A 3 10.38 -19.43 -41.84
N ALA A 4 9.24 -19.39 -42.52
CA ALA A 4 8.04 -18.68 -42.06
C ALA A 4 7.43 -19.34 -40.80
N LYS A 5 7.42 -20.67 -40.73
CA LYS A 5 6.98 -21.41 -39.53
C LYS A 5 7.89 -21.12 -38.32
N LEU A 6 9.20 -21.07 -38.54
CA LEU A 6 10.18 -20.76 -37.48
C LEU A 6 9.99 -19.34 -36.93
N ILE A 7 9.79 -18.35 -37.80
CA ILE A 7 9.55 -16.96 -37.39
C ILE A 7 8.25 -16.86 -36.58
N LYS A 8 7.18 -17.52 -37.03
CA LYS A 8 5.90 -17.56 -36.31
C LYS A 8 6.04 -18.17 -34.91
N ALA A 9 6.77 -19.28 -34.78
CA ALA A 9 7.01 -19.92 -33.48
C ALA A 9 7.80 -18.99 -32.53
N ARG A 10 8.81 -18.26 -33.04
CA ARG A 10 9.57 -17.29 -32.25
C ARG A 10 8.74 -16.10 -31.79
N MET A 11 7.85 -15.58 -32.63
CA MET A 11 6.96 -14.48 -32.25
C MET A 11 5.99 -14.90 -31.13
N ILE A 12 5.47 -16.13 -31.18
CA ILE A 12 4.57 -16.66 -30.13
C ILE A 12 5.33 -16.84 -28.82
N ASP A 13 6.55 -17.41 -28.86
CA ASP A 13 7.38 -17.57 -27.66
C ASP A 13 7.77 -16.21 -27.05
N LEU A 14 8.10 -15.22 -27.89
CA LEU A 14 8.38 -13.86 -27.43
C LEU A 14 7.17 -13.22 -26.75
N ALA A 15 5.99 -13.30 -27.37
CA ALA A 15 4.75 -12.78 -26.81
C ALA A 15 4.43 -13.40 -25.44
N ASN A 16 4.60 -14.71 -25.31
CA ASN A 16 4.33 -15.44 -24.08
C ASN A 16 5.34 -15.06 -22.97
N ARG A 17 6.62 -14.83 -23.32
CA ARG A 17 7.62 -14.32 -22.38
C ARG A 17 7.31 -12.89 -21.93
N THR A 18 6.91 -12.01 -22.85
CA THR A 18 6.55 -10.62 -22.51
C THR A 18 5.33 -10.56 -21.61
N GLU A 19 4.33 -11.41 -21.83
CA GLU A 19 3.14 -11.49 -20.98
C GLU A 19 3.50 -11.92 -19.55
N ARG A 20 4.31 -12.97 -19.41
CA ARG A 20 4.80 -13.44 -18.10
C ARG A 20 5.62 -12.38 -17.37
N LEU A 21 6.53 -11.70 -18.07
CA LEU A 21 7.33 -10.62 -17.47
C LEU A 21 6.45 -9.46 -17.01
N THR A 22 5.45 -9.08 -17.81
CA THR A 22 4.52 -8.01 -17.48
C THR A 22 3.67 -8.39 -16.26
N ALA A 23 3.20 -9.64 -16.17
CA ALA A 23 2.45 -10.13 -15.01
C ALA A 23 3.27 -10.14 -13.73
N VAL A 24 4.55 -10.55 -13.80
CA VAL A 24 5.47 -10.51 -12.65
C VAL A 24 5.75 -9.07 -12.23
N LEU A 25 5.99 -8.18 -13.18
CA LEU A 25 6.25 -6.77 -12.91
C LEU A 25 5.03 -6.10 -12.26
N MET A 26 3.84 -6.28 -12.81
CA MET A 26 2.59 -5.78 -12.25
C MET A 26 2.35 -6.29 -10.83
N THR A 27 2.62 -7.57 -10.58
CA THR A 27 2.45 -8.17 -9.26
C THR A 27 3.42 -7.55 -8.24
N ARG A 28 4.70 -7.40 -8.60
CA ARG A 28 5.69 -6.72 -7.73
C ARG A 28 5.31 -5.27 -7.46
N TYR A 29 4.91 -4.54 -8.49
CA TYR A 29 4.52 -3.14 -8.34
C TYR A 29 3.31 -2.98 -7.42
N ARG A 30 2.33 -3.88 -7.54
CA ARG A 30 1.15 -3.90 -6.65
C ARG A 30 1.55 -4.13 -5.20
N TRP A 31 2.44 -5.07 -4.92
CA TRP A 31 2.95 -5.31 -3.56
C TRP A 31 3.69 -4.11 -2.99
N ILE A 32 4.56 -3.46 -3.78
CA ILE A 32 5.26 -2.25 -3.36
C ILE A 32 4.26 -1.14 -3.05
N LEU A 33 3.25 -0.93 -3.90
CA LEU A 33 2.23 0.09 -3.69
C LEU A 33 1.41 -0.19 -2.42
N THR A 34 0.99 -1.44 -2.21
CA THR A 34 0.26 -1.84 -0.99
C THR A 34 1.12 -1.68 0.26
N ALA A 35 2.40 -2.05 0.21
CA ALA A 35 3.32 -1.89 1.33
C ALA A 35 3.54 -0.41 1.66
N SER A 36 3.78 0.44 0.66
CA SER A 36 3.95 1.88 0.86
C SER A 36 2.68 2.56 1.41
N LEU A 37 1.49 2.09 1.02
CA LEU A 37 0.24 2.60 1.55
C LEU A 37 0.01 2.17 3.01
N LEU A 38 0.39 0.93 3.35
CA LEU A 38 0.18 0.37 4.68
C LEU A 38 1.28 0.75 5.69
N TRP A 39 2.48 1.07 5.21
CA TRP A 39 3.63 1.49 6.01
C TRP A 39 3.33 2.60 7.03
N PRO A 40 2.65 3.71 6.68
CA PRO A 40 2.30 4.73 7.65
C PRO A 40 1.30 4.23 8.70
N PHE A 41 0.44 3.25 8.42
CA PHE A 41 -0.52 2.76 9.41
C PHE A 41 0.14 1.86 10.47
N SER A 42 1.22 1.16 10.13
CA SER A 42 1.97 0.32 11.07
C SER A 42 2.70 1.10 12.18
N HIS A 43 3.00 2.38 11.95
CA HIS A 43 3.67 3.23 12.94
C HIS A 43 2.71 4.01 13.85
N VAL A 44 1.39 3.97 13.56
CA VAL A 44 0.46 5.06 13.87
C VAL A 44 -0.80 4.57 14.61
N LEU A 45 -0.83 3.34 15.11
CA LEU A 45 -1.97 2.83 15.87
C LEU A 45 -1.54 2.41 17.27
N ALA A 46 -1.21 3.41 18.09
CA ALA A 46 -1.15 3.22 19.53
C ALA A 46 -2.54 3.53 20.09
N GLU A 47 -3.22 2.52 20.64
CA GLU A 47 -4.36 2.75 21.52
C GLU A 47 -3.82 3.39 22.80
N GLU A 48 -3.96 4.71 22.93
CA GLU A 48 -3.50 5.47 24.08
C GLU A 48 -4.68 5.92 24.93
N ARG A 49 -4.43 6.15 26.23
CA ARG A 49 -5.40 6.84 27.08
C ARG A 49 -5.19 8.34 26.98
N VAL A 50 -6.02 9.02 26.18
CA VAL A 50 -6.03 10.49 26.10
C VAL A 50 -7.12 11.03 27.01
N GLN A 51 -6.76 11.91 27.95
CA GLN A 51 -7.68 12.48 28.96
C GLN A 51 -8.48 11.43 29.75
N GLY A 52 -7.87 10.26 30.02
CA GLY A 52 -8.51 9.17 30.77
C GLY A 52 -9.46 8.27 29.95
N ARG A 53 -9.65 8.55 28.66
CA ARG A 53 -10.46 7.74 27.73
C ARG A 53 -9.58 6.99 26.73
N ARG A 54 -10.01 5.82 26.27
CA ARG A 54 -9.29 5.03 25.25
C ARG A 54 -9.47 5.69 23.88
N SER A 55 -8.35 6.06 23.27
CA SER A 55 -8.33 6.76 22.00
C SER A 55 -7.33 6.11 21.05
N LEU A 56 -7.69 6.07 19.77
CA LEU A 56 -6.77 5.73 18.70
C LEU A 56 -5.96 6.99 18.37
N VAL A 57 -4.66 6.93 18.61
CA VAL A 57 -3.74 8.04 18.33
C VAL A 57 -2.97 7.70 17.07
N LEU A 58 -3.21 8.50 16.03
CA LEU A 58 -2.47 8.51 14.79
C LEU A 58 -1.46 9.65 14.79
N GLU A 59 -0.18 9.35 15.00
CA GLU A 59 0.90 10.33 15.06
C GLU A 59 1.97 10.11 13.97
N ASN A 60 2.29 11.13 13.20
CA ASN A 60 3.47 11.17 12.32
C ASN A 60 4.35 12.36 12.68
N ASP A 61 5.50 12.54 12.01
CA ASP A 61 6.45 13.62 12.30
C ASP A 61 5.85 15.04 12.21
N LYS A 62 4.71 15.23 11.55
CA LYS A 62 4.11 16.53 11.24
C LYS A 62 2.76 16.79 11.89
N ALA A 63 2.05 15.75 12.30
CA ALA A 63 0.68 15.86 12.75
C ALA A 63 0.27 14.68 13.63
N ARG A 64 -0.59 14.99 14.58
CA ARG A 64 -1.23 14.05 15.50
C ARG A 64 -2.74 14.15 15.38
N LEU A 65 -3.37 13.02 15.11
CA LEU A 65 -4.82 12.84 15.05
C LEU A 65 -5.25 11.91 16.18
N VAL A 66 -6.19 12.35 17.02
CA VAL A 66 -6.73 11.58 18.14
C VAL A 66 -8.20 11.29 17.89
N LEU A 67 -8.56 10.01 17.91
CA LEU A 67 -9.92 9.50 17.73
C LEU A 67 -10.40 8.82 19.02
N ASP A 68 -11.46 9.32 19.65
CA ASP A 68 -12.07 8.64 20.80
C ASP A 68 -12.84 7.39 20.34
N ILE A 69 -12.54 6.23 20.92
CA ILE A 69 -13.16 4.93 20.55
C ILE A 69 -14.59 4.84 21.11
N ALA A 70 -14.96 5.65 22.10
CA ALA A 70 -16.28 5.63 22.74
C ALA A 70 -17.42 6.23 21.88
N GLY A 71 -17.16 6.61 20.62
CA GLY A 71 -18.19 6.90 19.61
C GLY A 71 -18.88 8.27 19.72
N GLY A 72 -18.43 9.17 20.60
CA GLY A 72 -19.12 10.44 20.87
C GLY A 72 -18.28 11.72 20.79
N SER A 73 -16.99 11.66 20.47
CA SER A 73 -16.09 12.82 20.56
C SER A 73 -15.48 13.20 19.22
N ILE A 74 -15.43 14.51 18.98
CA ILE A 74 -14.84 15.15 17.79
C ILE A 74 -13.36 14.72 17.71
N PRO A 75 -12.87 14.28 16.54
CA PRO A 75 -11.45 14.01 16.35
C PRO A 75 -10.63 15.27 16.63
N GLU A 76 -9.67 15.20 17.55
CA GLU A 76 -8.71 16.29 17.75
C GLU A 76 -7.58 16.14 16.71
N PHE A 77 -7.41 17.14 15.85
CA PHE A 77 -6.33 17.21 14.89
C PHE A 77 -5.36 18.32 15.27
N ARG A 78 -4.10 17.97 15.51
CA ARG A 78 -3.04 18.91 15.90
C ARG A 78 -1.86 18.77 14.94
N PHE A 79 -1.28 19.89 14.53
CA PHE A 79 0.04 19.88 13.89
C PHE A 79 1.10 19.75 14.99
N ASN A 80 2.16 18.99 14.70
CA ASN A 80 3.32 18.94 15.58
C ASN A 80 4.15 20.21 15.31
N ASP A 81 4.48 20.95 16.38
CA ASP A 81 5.37 22.13 16.34
C ASP A 81 6.82 21.72 16.02
#